data_AF-A0A0C9TVT5-F1
#
_entry.id   AF-A0A0C9TVT5-F1
#
_cell.length_a   1.000
_cell.length_b   1.000
_cell.length_c   1.000
_cell.angle_alpha   90.00
_cell.angle_beta   90.00
_cell.angle_gamma   90.00
#
_symmetry.space_group_name_H-M   'P 1'
#
loop_
_entity.id
_entity.type
_entity.pdbx_description
1 polymer ?
#
loop_
_entity_poly.entity_id
_entity_poly.type
_entity_poly.pdbx_seq_one_letter_code
_entity_poly.pdbx_strand_id
1 'polypeptide(L)'
;MQSCDWPSRFLDLKREIVSATTEDRLTASWNDLLNELAQRTAEIAQEGPDFLPQVTFADLEKLTPEEMDVIRRKGTVIIRDVVDSKEASGWKTTLDEFIKANPHADGFPEGDKQFFHL
;
A
#
# COMPACT_ATOMS: atom_id res chain seq x y z
N MET A 1 30.72 17.58 -3.34
CA MET A 1 29.44 16.91 -3.65
C MET A 1 29.80 15.68 -4.47
N GLN A 2 29.69 14.46 -3.92
CA GLN A 2 29.97 13.25 -4.70
C GLN A 2 28.91 13.15 -5.80
N SER A 3 29.35 13.16 -7.05
CA SER A 3 28.52 12.84 -8.21
C SER A 3 28.17 11.36 -8.15
N CYS A 4 26.89 11.06 -7.97
CA CYS A 4 26.38 9.71 -8.12
C CYS A 4 26.30 9.42 -9.62
N ASP A 5 27.38 8.89 -10.19
CA ASP A 5 27.44 8.53 -11.61
C ASP A 5 26.68 7.21 -11.80
N TRP A 6 25.39 7.34 -12.12
CA TRP A 6 24.57 6.21 -12.56
C TRP A 6 25.09 5.66 -13.90
N PRO A 7 25.00 4.34 -14.14
CA PRO A 7 25.35 3.74 -15.42
C PRO A 7 24.65 4.44 -16.61
N SER A 8 25.40 4.67 -17.70
CA SER A 8 24.91 5.39 -18.90
C SER A 8 23.62 4.81 -19.49
N ARG A 9 23.38 3.50 -19.33
CA ARG A 9 22.13 2.83 -19.72
C ARG A 9 20.86 3.49 -19.19
N PHE A 10 20.90 4.18 -18.05
CA PHE A 10 19.73 4.88 -17.50
C PHE A 10 19.41 6.16 -18.28
N LEU A 11 20.42 6.83 -18.84
CA LEU A 11 20.21 7.95 -19.75
C LEU A 11 19.56 7.48 -21.05
N ASP A 12 20.07 6.37 -21.60
CA ASP A 12 19.52 5.78 -22.82
C ASP A 12 18.07 5.33 -22.61
N LEU A 13 17.77 4.69 -21.48
CA LEU A 13 16.40 4.30 -21.10
C LEU A 13 15.46 5.52 -20.98
N LYS A 14 15.90 6.62 -20.37
CA LYS A 14 15.07 7.84 -20.29
C LYS A 14 14.76 8.39 -21.68
N ARG A 15 15.75 8.39 -22.59
CA ARG A 15 15.55 8.81 -23.99
C ARG A 15 14.58 7.89 -24.72
N GLU A 16 14.67 6.58 -24.51
CA GLU A 16 13.73 5.61 -25.08
C GLU A 16 12.30 5.84 -24.60
N ILE A 17 12.09 6.00 -23.30
CA ILE A 17 10.76 6.22 -22.70
C ILE A 17 10.09 7.49 -23.25
N VAL A 18 10.84 8.59 -23.38
CA VAL A 18 10.28 9.87 -23.84
C VAL A 18 10.24 10.01 -25.36
N SER A 19 10.76 9.03 -26.12
CA SER A 19 10.90 9.11 -27.58
C SER A 19 9.59 9.36 -28.34
N ALA A 20 8.45 8.95 -27.75
CA ALA A 20 7.11 9.11 -28.32
C ALA A 20 6.44 10.46 -27.99
N THR A 21 7.09 11.34 -27.20
CA THR A 21 6.53 12.63 -26.77
C THR A 21 7.54 13.76 -26.89
N THR A 22 7.06 14.99 -26.76
CA THR A 22 7.89 16.21 -26.73
C THR A 22 8.06 16.67 -25.29
N GLU A 23 9.15 17.37 -24.99
CA GLU A 23 9.41 17.95 -23.66
C GLU A 23 8.24 18.80 -23.14
N ASP A 24 7.67 19.66 -23.99
CA ASP A 24 6.54 20.52 -23.60
C ASP A 24 5.30 19.71 -23.18
N ARG A 25 4.93 18.70 -23.98
CA ARG A 25 3.79 17.81 -23.69
C ARG A 25 4.02 16.97 -22.43
N LEU A 26 5.24 16.48 -22.23
CA LEU A 26 5.60 15.71 -21.04
C LEU A 26 5.54 16.58 -19.78
N THR A 27 6.06 17.80 -19.86
CA THR A 27 6.03 18.78 -18.76
C THR A 27 4.60 19.17 -18.42
N ALA A 28 3.77 19.43 -19.44
CA ALA A 28 2.35 19.75 -19.25
C ALA A 28 1.60 18.59 -18.59
N SER A 29 1.71 17.36 -19.10
CA SER A 29 1.02 16.19 -18.52
C SER A 29 1.51 15.86 -17.12
N TRP A 30 2.80 16.12 -16.81
CA TRP A 30 3.34 15.98 -15.48
C TRP A 30 2.75 16.99 -14.50
N ASN A 31 2.61 18.26 -14.91
CA ASN A 31 1.97 19.29 -14.09
C ASN A 31 0.49 18.97 -13.84
N ASP A 32 -0.22 18.47 -14.85
CA ASP A 32 -1.61 18.03 -14.70
C ASP A 32 -1.72 16.88 -13.69
N LEU A 33 -0.81 15.90 -13.76
CA LEU A 33 -0.73 14.80 -12.79
C LEU A 33 -0.47 15.30 -11.36
N LEU A 34 0.44 16.27 -11.19
CA LEU A 34 0.72 16.86 -9.87
C LEU A 34 -0.49 17.58 -9.30
N ASN A 35 -1.26 18.29 -10.13
CA ASN A 35 -2.49 18.96 -9.71
C ASN A 35 -3.55 17.96 -9.24
N GLU A 36 -3.78 16.88 -9.99
CA GLU A 36 -4.69 15.80 -9.59
C GLU A 36 -4.21 15.12 -8.30
N LEU A 37 -2.91 14.86 -8.17
CA LEU A 37 -2.34 14.26 -6.96
C LEU A 37 -2.52 15.17 -5.74
N ALA A 38 -2.35 16.48 -5.90
CA ALA A 38 -2.57 17.45 -4.83
C ALA A 38 -4.03 17.45 -4.36
N GLN A 39 -4.99 17.37 -5.28
CA GLN A 39 -6.41 17.25 -4.93
C GLN A 39 -6.69 15.95 -4.17
N ARG A 40 -6.23 14.80 -4.68
CA ARG A 40 -6.47 13.49 -4.05
C ARG A 40 -5.83 13.38 -2.67
N THR A 41 -4.62 13.89 -2.50
CA THR A 41 -3.94 13.88 -1.20
C THR A 41 -4.63 14.77 -0.18
N ALA A 42 -5.22 15.91 -0.60
CA ALA A 42 -6.05 16.74 0.27
C ALA A 42 -7.35 16.02 0.69
N GLU A 43 -8.03 15.34 -0.23
CA GLU A 43 -9.21 14.50 0.07
C GLU A 43 -8.86 13.42 1.11
N ILE A 44 -7.77 12.67 0.90
CA ILE A 44 -7.30 11.62 1.82
C ILE A 44 -6.96 12.22 3.19
N ALA A 45 -6.28 13.36 3.24
CA ALA A 45 -5.92 14.02 4.49
C ALA A 45 -7.16 14.50 5.27
N GLN A 46 -8.21 14.93 4.57
CA GLN A 46 -9.46 15.38 5.17
C GLN A 46 -10.31 14.21 5.69
N GLU A 47 -10.43 13.12 4.93
CA GLU A 47 -11.22 11.93 5.30
C GLU A 47 -10.50 11.02 6.30
N GLY A 48 -9.16 11.04 6.31
CA GLY A 48 -8.36 10.21 7.21
C GLY A 48 -8.59 8.71 6.99
N PRO A 49 -8.63 7.88 8.05
CA PRO A 49 -8.82 6.43 7.95
C PRO A 49 -10.12 6.02 7.25
N ASP A 50 -11.16 6.86 7.33
CA ASP A 50 -12.47 6.59 6.72
C ASP A 50 -12.45 6.72 5.19
N PHE A 51 -11.37 7.25 4.61
CA PHE A 51 -11.15 7.20 3.18
C PHE A 51 -11.11 5.77 2.66
N LEU A 52 -10.68 4.78 3.45
CA LEU A 52 -10.61 3.40 2.98
C LEU A 52 -12.02 2.78 2.91
N PRO A 53 -12.43 2.20 1.77
CA PRO A 53 -13.68 1.45 1.70
C PRO A 53 -13.70 0.32 2.72
N GLN A 54 -14.86 0.10 3.32
CA GLN A 54 -15.04 -0.93 4.33
C GLN A 54 -16.26 -1.77 3.98
N VAL A 55 -16.09 -3.08 3.96
CA VAL A 55 -17.14 -4.05 3.62
C VAL A 55 -17.13 -5.17 4.62
N THR A 56 -18.29 -5.79 4.89
CA THR A 56 -18.37 -6.97 5.75
C THR A 56 -18.15 -8.22 4.90
N PHE A 57 -17.47 -9.24 5.44
CA PHE A 57 -17.21 -10.49 4.74
C PHE A 57 -18.48 -11.13 4.15
N ALA A 58 -19.59 -11.10 4.89
CA ALA A 58 -20.88 -11.63 4.47
C ALA A 58 -21.53 -10.92 3.26
N ASP A 59 -21.06 -9.72 2.93
CA ASP A 59 -21.62 -8.89 1.86
C ASP A 59 -20.70 -8.83 0.62
N LEU A 60 -19.56 -9.53 0.62
CA LEU A 60 -18.63 -9.54 -0.51
C LEU A 60 -19.28 -9.96 -1.83
N GLU A 61 -20.21 -10.92 -1.80
CA GLU A 61 -20.93 -11.38 -2.99
C GLU A 61 -22.03 -10.41 -3.44
N LYS A 62 -22.39 -9.43 -2.61
CA LYS A 62 -23.47 -8.47 -2.86
C LYS A 62 -22.97 -7.10 -3.32
N LEU A 63 -21.66 -6.93 -3.46
CA LEU A 63 -21.07 -5.65 -3.83
C LEU A 63 -21.58 -5.20 -5.19
N THR A 64 -22.02 -3.95 -5.25
CA THR A 64 -22.47 -3.36 -6.52
C THR A 64 -21.27 -3.03 -7.41
N PRO A 65 -21.45 -2.92 -8.73
CA PRO A 65 -20.40 -2.47 -9.64
C PRO A 65 -19.77 -1.14 -9.22
N GLU A 66 -20.57 -0.22 -8.69
CA GLU A 66 -20.12 1.09 -8.21
C GLU A 66 -19.22 0.97 -6.97
N GLU A 67 -19.56 0.10 -6.02
CA GLU A 67 -18.72 -0.18 -4.85
C GLU A 67 -17.39 -0.82 -5.27
N MET A 68 -17.44 -1.76 -6.22
CA MET A 68 -16.22 -2.36 -6.80
C MET A 68 -15.34 -1.31 -7.49
N ASP A 69 -15.94 -0.36 -8.21
CA ASP A 69 -15.20 0.71 -8.88
C ASP A 69 -14.56 1.68 -7.87
N VAL A 70 -15.23 1.97 -6.77
CA VAL A 70 -14.66 2.74 -5.66
C VAL A 70 -13.45 1.99 -5.07
N ILE A 71 -13.57 0.68 -4.82
CA ILE A 71 -12.46 -0.14 -4.32
C ILE A 71 -11.29 -0.14 -5.31
N ARG A 72 -11.55 -0.35 -6.61
CA ARG A 72 -10.51 -0.30 -7.66
C ARG A 72 -9.82 1.05 -7.72
N ARG A 73 -10.59 2.13 -7.62
CA ARG A 73 -10.06 3.50 -7.66
C ARG A 73 -9.19 3.82 -6.46
N LYS A 74 -9.58 3.36 -5.26
CA LYS A 74 -8.81 3.55 -4.01
C LYS A 74 -7.67 2.52 -3.86
N GLY A 75 -7.70 1.43 -4.62
CA GLY A 75 -6.66 0.40 -4.67
C GLY A 75 -6.57 -0.49 -3.42
N THR A 76 -7.44 -0.29 -2.43
CA THR A 76 -7.43 -0.96 -1.12
C THR A 76 -8.84 -1.04 -0.53
N VAL A 77 -9.07 -1.98 0.39
CA VAL A 77 -10.35 -2.18 1.09
C VAL A 77 -10.12 -2.86 2.45
N ILE A 78 -10.91 -2.50 3.45
CA ILE A 78 -10.99 -3.20 4.74
C ILE A 78 -12.16 -4.18 4.69
N ILE A 79 -11.89 -5.46 4.89
CA ILE A 79 -12.94 -6.48 5.02
C ILE A 79 -13.12 -6.80 6.50
N ARG A 80 -14.29 -6.48 7.04
CA ARG A 80 -14.66 -6.70 8.45
C ARG A 80 -15.27 -8.09 8.63
N ASP A 81 -15.12 -8.61 9.85
CA ASP A 81 -15.76 -9.84 10.30
C ASP A 81 -15.43 -11.08 9.43
N VAL A 82 -14.19 -11.15 8.93
CA VAL A 82 -13.67 -12.32 8.19
C VAL A 82 -13.53 -13.53 9.11
N VAL A 83 -13.09 -13.29 10.35
CA VAL A 83 -12.90 -14.30 11.40
C VAL A 83 -13.57 -13.79 12.66
N ASP A 84 -14.16 -14.70 13.44
CA ASP A 84 -14.75 -14.33 14.73
C ASP A 84 -13.68 -13.72 15.66
N SER A 85 -14.07 -12.69 16.41
CA SER A 85 -13.15 -11.96 17.28
C SER A 85 -12.50 -12.84 18.35
N LYS A 86 -13.20 -13.87 18.86
CA LYS A 86 -12.65 -14.79 19.85
C LYS A 86 -11.63 -15.73 19.22
N GLU A 87 -11.91 -16.22 18.02
CA GLU A 87 -10.99 -17.09 17.27
C GLU A 87 -9.70 -16.34 16.92
N ALA A 88 -9.80 -15.12 16.37
CA ALA A 88 -8.64 -14.29 16.06
C ALA A 88 -7.80 -13.96 17.32
N SER A 89 -8.46 -13.68 18.44
CA SER A 89 -7.78 -13.47 19.73
C SER A 89 -7.10 -14.74 20.25
N GLY A 90 -7.70 -15.91 19.99
CA GLY A 90 -7.12 -17.22 20.28
C GLY A 90 -5.82 -17.44 19.51
N TRP A 91 -5.82 -17.21 18.19
CA TRP A 91 -4.61 -17.34 17.37
C TRP A 91 -3.48 -16.43 17.85
N LYS A 92 -3.79 -15.17 18.20
CA LYS A 92 -2.80 -14.26 18.78
C LYS A 92 -2.22 -14.81 20.08
N THR A 93 -3.06 -15.34 20.97
CA THR A 93 -2.61 -15.89 22.25
C THR A 93 -1.66 -17.08 22.03
N THR A 94 -2.03 -18.01 21.15
CA THR A 94 -1.18 -19.15 20.78
C THR A 94 0.15 -18.70 20.17
N LEU A 95 0.13 -17.66 19.33
CA LEU A 95 1.34 -17.08 18.74
C LEU A 95 2.26 -16.46 19.81
N ASP A 96 1.69 -15.70 20.75
CA ASP A 96 2.43 -15.08 21.85
C ASP A 96 3.07 -16.15 22.76
N GLU A 97 2.36 -17.26 23.02
CA GLU A 97 2.89 -18.41 23.76
C GLU A 97 4.03 -19.11 23.01
N PHE A 98 3.87 -19.31 21.70
CA PHE A 98 4.90 -19.90 20.85
C PHE A 98 6.18 -19.06 20.86
N ILE A 99 6.08 -17.74 20.72
CA ILE A 99 7.24 -16.83 20.75
C ILE A 99 7.93 -16.88 22.12
N LYS A 100 7.17 -16.89 23.23
CA LYS A 100 7.73 -17.01 24.58
C LYS A 100 8.46 -18.33 24.81
N ALA A 101 7.93 -19.43 24.27
CA ALA A 101 8.55 -20.73 24.36
C ALA A 101 9.82 -20.84 23.49
N ASN A 102 9.98 -19.98 22.48
CA ASN A 102 11.06 -20.02 21.50
C ASN A 102 11.80 -18.67 21.43
N PRO A 103 12.55 -18.25 22.47
CA PRO A 103 13.27 -16.97 22.48
C PRO A 103 14.35 -16.88 21.39
N HIS A 104 14.81 -18.02 20.88
CA HIS A 104 15.77 -18.15 19.79
C HIS A 104 15.17 -17.98 18.39
N ALA A 105 13.84 -17.82 18.26
CA ALA A 105 13.20 -17.61 16.96
C ALA A 105 13.76 -16.36 16.29
N ASP A 106 14.18 -16.47 15.02
CA ASP A 106 14.73 -15.35 14.28
C ASP A 106 13.68 -14.26 14.02
N GLY A 107 14.14 -13.01 13.91
CA GLY A 107 13.25 -11.87 13.69
C GLY A 107 14.02 -10.55 13.70
N PHE A 108 13.31 -9.47 13.37
CA PHE A 108 13.90 -8.13 13.33
C PHE A 108 12.90 -7.05 13.80
N PRO A 109 13.38 -5.87 14.25
CA PRO A 109 14.78 -5.53 14.54
C PRO A 109 15.37 -6.31 15.75
N GLU A 110 16.70 -6.35 15.86
CA GLU A 110 17.39 -7.03 16.96
C GLU A 110 17.11 -6.32 18.29
N GLY A 111 16.83 -7.07 19.35
CA GLY A 111 16.49 -6.55 20.67
C GLY A 111 15.02 -6.12 20.86
N ASP A 112 14.27 -5.88 19.77
CA ASP A 112 12.84 -5.57 19.78
C ASP A 112 12.16 -6.20 18.54
N LYS A 113 12.00 -7.52 18.53
CA LYS A 113 11.45 -8.24 17.37
C LYS A 113 9.98 -7.84 17.17
N GLN A 114 9.70 -7.16 16.07
CA GLN A 114 8.34 -6.82 15.61
C GLN A 114 7.90 -7.73 14.46
N PHE A 115 8.87 -8.26 13.72
CA PHE A 115 8.67 -9.30 12.71
C PHE A 115 9.38 -10.58 13.16
N PHE A 116 8.70 -11.72 13.02
CA PHE A 116 9.23 -13.03 13.40
C PHE A 116 9.28 -13.95 12.18
N HIS A 117 10.36 -14.73 12.04
CA HIS A 117 10.53 -15.76 11.02
C HIS A 117 10.00 -17.09 11.57
N LEU A 118 8.68 -17.28 11.51
CA LEU A 118 7.95 -18.42 12.10
C LEU A 118 7.54 -19.46 11.06
#